data_AF-A0A2X3JV88-F1
#
_entry.id   AF-A0A2X3JV88-F1
#
_cell.length_a   1.000
_cell.length_b   1.000
_cell.length_c   1.000
_cell.angle_alpha   90.00
_cell.angle_beta   90.00
_cell.angle_gamma   90.00
#
_symmetry.space_group_name_H-M   'P 1'
#
loop_
_entity.id
_entity.type
_entity.pdbx_description
1 polymer ?
#
loop_
_entity_poly.entity_id
_entity_poly.type
_entity_poly.pdbx_seq_one_letter_code
_entity_poly.pdbx_strand_id
1 'polypeptide(L)'
;MTEWSPLFSEPHPSREFCVQYGETDYDFLCRMAAEEGIFFYEEHAYKSTDQSLVLCDTVRHLPESFEIPWNPNTRTEVSTLCISQFRYSAQIRPSSVVTKDYTFKRPGWAGRFEQEGQHQDYQRTQYEVYDYPGRFKGAHGQNFARWQMDGWRNNAETARGMSRSPEIWPDDELC
;
A
#
# COMPACT_ATOMS: atom_id res chain seq x y z
N MET A 1 21.55 -10.53 -12.90
CA MET A 1 21.22 -9.93 -11.59
C MET A 1 19.94 -9.16 -11.84
N THR A 2 18.86 -9.49 -11.14
CA THR A 2 17.62 -8.72 -11.21
C THR A 2 17.93 -7.32 -10.70
N GLU A 3 17.77 -6.30 -11.54
CA GLU A 3 17.99 -4.92 -11.13
C GLU A 3 16.83 -4.46 -10.23
N TRP A 4 17.09 -3.51 -9.34
CA TRP A 4 16.04 -2.92 -8.50
C TRP A 4 16.17 -1.40 -8.45
N SER A 5 15.02 -0.74 -8.37
CA SER A 5 14.92 0.72 -8.49
C SER A 5 14.13 1.29 -7.30
N PRO A 6 14.75 2.11 -6.43
CA PRO A 6 14.03 2.82 -5.38
C PRO A 6 13.42 4.12 -5.89
N LEU A 7 12.09 4.25 -5.78
CA LEU A 7 11.33 5.45 -6.09
C LEU A 7 10.61 5.94 -4.82
N PHE A 8 11.39 6.53 -3.92
CA PHE A 8 10.90 7.06 -2.65
C PHE A 8 10.71 8.57 -2.73
N SER A 9 9.54 9.04 -2.30
CA SER A 9 9.15 10.45 -2.23
C SER A 9 9.43 11.06 -0.86
N GLU A 10 9.51 10.22 0.16
CA GLU A 10 9.74 10.62 1.54
C GLU A 10 11.03 10.00 2.11
N PRO A 11 11.63 10.61 3.14
CA PRO A 11 12.82 10.07 3.75
C PRO A 11 12.50 8.82 4.59
N HIS A 12 13.19 7.72 4.32
CA HIS A 12 13.20 6.51 5.15
C HIS A 12 14.51 6.45 5.95
N PRO A 13 14.51 6.91 7.22
CA PRO A 13 15.72 7.02 8.02
C PRO A 13 16.29 5.64 8.35
N SER A 14 17.62 5.56 8.42
CA SER A 14 18.29 4.33 8.82
C SER A 14 17.91 3.94 10.24
N ARG A 15 17.67 2.64 10.44
CA ARG A 15 17.37 2.07 11.75
C ARG A 15 18.67 1.92 12.54
N GLU A 16 18.66 2.36 13.79
CA GLU A 16 19.81 2.18 14.70
C GLU A 16 20.12 0.68 14.93
N PHE A 17 19.07 -0.15 14.90
CA PHE A 17 19.15 -1.58 15.11
C PHE A 17 18.03 -2.29 14.36
N CYS A 18 18.36 -3.31 13.58
CA CYS A 18 17.43 -4.15 12.86
C CYS A 18 17.97 -5.59 12.84
N VAL A 19 17.10 -6.57 13.06
CA VAL A 19 17.47 -7.99 13.13
C VAL A 19 16.50 -8.78 12.27
N GLN A 20 17.05 -9.72 11.53
CA GLN A 20 16.32 -10.83 10.91
C GLN A 20 16.47 -12.06 11.82
N TYR A 21 15.36 -12.56 12.35
CA TYR A 21 15.40 -13.69 13.29
C TYR A 21 14.23 -14.64 13.09
N GLY A 22 14.54 -15.89 12.75
CA GLY A 22 13.52 -16.95 12.59
C GLY A 22 12.57 -16.73 11.41
N GLU A 23 12.95 -15.88 10.45
CA GLU A 23 12.15 -15.51 9.28
C GLU A 23 13.00 -15.64 8.00
N THR A 24 12.36 -15.87 6.85
CA THR A 24 13.04 -15.93 5.55
C THR A 24 13.46 -14.54 5.09
N ASP A 25 14.37 -14.46 4.11
CA ASP A 25 14.80 -13.18 3.54
C ASP A 25 13.62 -12.41 2.93
N TYR A 26 12.68 -13.13 2.31
CA TYR A 26 11.46 -12.54 1.75
C TYR A 26 10.56 -11.97 2.85
N ASP A 27 10.28 -12.73 3.91
CA ASP A 27 9.44 -12.26 5.02
C ASP A 27 10.05 -11.03 5.70
N PHE A 28 11.38 -11.02 5.87
CA PHE A 28 12.11 -9.88 6.42
C PHE A 28 11.92 -8.63 5.55
N LEU A 29 12.11 -8.74 4.23
CA LEU A 29 11.93 -7.63 3.30
C LEU A 29 10.48 -7.15 3.27
N CYS A 30 9.50 -8.05 3.21
CA CYS A 30 8.07 -7.70 3.24
C CYS A 30 7.69 -6.97 4.52
N ARG A 31 8.16 -7.47 5.68
CA ARG A 31 7.92 -6.82 6.97
C ARG A 31 8.56 -5.44 7.02
N MET A 32 9.78 -5.28 6.50
CA MET A 32 10.46 -3.99 6.47
C MET A 32 9.84 -2.98 5.52
N ALA A 33 9.41 -3.44 4.35
CA ALA A 33 8.68 -2.61 3.40
C ALA A 33 7.35 -2.15 4.01
N ALA A 34 6.56 -3.07 4.58
CA ALA A 34 5.28 -2.75 5.20
C ALA A 34 5.39 -1.78 6.38
N GLU A 35 6.41 -1.93 7.24
CA GLU A 35 6.65 -0.99 8.35
C GLU A 35 7.00 0.43 7.86
N GLU A 36 7.62 0.55 6.68
CA GLU A 36 7.98 1.83 6.06
C GLU A 36 6.94 2.30 5.01
N GLY A 37 5.78 1.64 4.89
CA GLY A 37 4.78 1.98 3.89
C GLY A 37 5.24 1.81 2.44
N ILE A 38 6.30 1.01 2.23
CA ILE A 38 6.84 0.70 0.92
C ILE A 38 6.10 -0.52 0.37
N PHE A 39 5.71 -0.43 -0.89
CA PHE A 39 5.25 -1.55 -1.70
C PHE A 39 6.20 -1.73 -2.88
N PHE A 40 6.09 -2.87 -3.56
CA PHE A 40 6.93 -3.17 -4.71
C PHE A 40 6.13 -3.89 -5.79
N TYR A 41 6.53 -3.66 -7.04
CA TYR A 41 5.97 -4.32 -8.21
C TYR A 41 7.08 -4.66 -9.20
N GLU A 42 6.80 -5.60 -10.10
CA GLU A 42 7.70 -5.97 -11.17
C GLU A 42 7.43 -5.09 -12.38
N GLU A 43 8.45 -4.40 -12.87
CA GLU A 43 8.37 -3.74 -14.17
C GLU A 43 8.62 -4.79 -15.25
N HIS A 44 7.53 -5.25 -15.86
CA HIS A 44 7.61 -6.20 -16.97
C HIS A 44 8.06 -5.48 -18.24
N ALA A 45 9.28 -5.75 -18.68
CA ALA A 45 9.71 -5.35 -19.99
C ALA A 45 8.96 -6.19 -21.06
N TYR A 46 7.84 -5.68 -21.58
CA TYR A 46 7.17 -6.28 -22.76
C TYR A 46 8.12 -6.43 -23.97
N LYS A 47 9.25 -5.69 -23.95
CA LYS A 47 10.25 -5.61 -25.01
C LYS A 47 11.64 -6.14 -24.63
N SER A 48 11.87 -6.62 -23.40
CA SER A 48 13.15 -7.22 -23.01
C SER A 48 12.97 -8.40 -22.05
N THR A 49 14.02 -9.19 -21.88
CA THR A 49 14.08 -10.28 -20.88
C THR A 49 14.50 -9.78 -19.49
N ASP A 50 14.66 -8.48 -19.33
CA ASP A 50 15.10 -7.89 -18.07
C ASP A 50 13.87 -7.68 -17.18
N GLN A 51 13.87 -8.35 -16.03
CA GLN A 51 12.92 -8.09 -14.96
C GLN A 51 13.61 -7.18 -13.93
N SER A 52 12.93 -6.11 -13.56
CA SER A 52 13.35 -5.21 -12.48
C SER A 52 12.27 -5.11 -11.41
N LEU A 53 12.71 -5.03 -10.16
CA LEU A 53 11.82 -4.80 -9.02
C LEU A 53 11.83 -3.31 -8.68
N VAL A 54 10.66 -2.68 -8.73
CA VAL A 54 10.50 -1.27 -8.36
C VAL A 54 9.96 -1.20 -6.94
N LEU A 55 10.60 -0.41 -6.08
CA LEU A 55 10.15 -0.15 -4.70
C LEU A 55 9.63 1.28 -4.62
N CYS A 56 8.38 1.45 -4.17
CA CYS A 56 7.69 2.74 -4.13
C CYS A 56 7.03 2.98 -2.77
N ASP A 57 6.99 4.24 -2.36
CA ASP A 57 6.24 4.71 -1.17
C ASP A 57 4.98 5.52 -1.56
N THR A 58 4.75 5.72 -2.85
CA THR A 58 3.63 6.49 -3.38
C THR A 58 3.14 5.91 -4.70
N VAL A 59 1.86 6.12 -4.97
CA VAL A 59 1.20 5.71 -6.22
C VAL A 59 1.65 6.56 -7.43
N ARG A 60 2.29 7.71 -7.20
CA ARG A 60 2.74 8.62 -8.29
C ARG A 60 3.74 8.01 -9.27
N HIS A 61 4.40 6.94 -8.86
CA HIS A 61 5.39 6.24 -9.68
C HIS A 61 4.79 5.04 -10.43
N LEU A 62 3.49 4.77 -10.25
CA LEU A 62 2.79 3.74 -11.01
C LEU A 62 2.69 4.12 -12.50
N PRO A 63 2.55 3.14 -13.40
CA PRO A 63 2.32 3.37 -14.82
C PRO A 63 1.12 4.31 -15.08
N GLU A 64 1.18 5.03 -16.20
CA GLU A 64 0.08 5.93 -16.59
C GLU A 64 -1.24 5.16 -16.76
N SER A 65 -2.31 5.79 -16.27
CA SER A 65 -3.65 5.24 -16.39
C SER A 65 -4.11 5.15 -17.84
N PHE A 66 -4.91 4.13 -18.17
CA PHE A 66 -5.51 3.98 -19.49
C PHE A 66 -7.01 3.70 -19.40
N GLU A 67 -7.70 3.93 -20.52
CA GLU A 67 -9.15 3.74 -20.63
C GLU A 67 -9.49 2.38 -21.24
N ILE A 68 -10.44 1.67 -20.63
CA ILE A 68 -11.00 0.42 -21.18
C ILE A 68 -12.52 0.54 -21.24
N PRO A 69 -13.16 0.25 -22.38
CA PRO A 69 -14.62 0.35 -22.48
C PRO A 69 -15.30 -0.70 -21.59
N TRP A 70 -16.45 -0.33 -21.02
CA TRP A 70 -17.31 -1.26 -20.30
C TRP A 70 -18.40 -1.82 -21.23
N ASN A 71 -18.50 -3.15 -21.30
CA ASN A 71 -19.53 -3.82 -22.09
C ASN A 71 -20.08 -5.06 -21.36
N PRO A 72 -21.26 -4.98 -20.74
CA PRO A 72 -21.88 -6.12 -20.06
C PRO A 72 -22.44 -7.16 -21.04
N ASN A 73 -22.60 -6.83 -22.32
CA ASN A 73 -23.19 -7.70 -23.33
C ASN A 73 -22.17 -8.69 -23.90
N THR A 74 -21.85 -9.72 -23.11
CA THR A 74 -20.87 -10.76 -23.47
C THR A 74 -21.29 -11.70 -24.61
N ARG A 75 -22.53 -11.60 -25.11
CA ARG A 75 -23.15 -12.53 -26.08
C ARG A 75 -23.03 -12.13 -27.55
N THR A 76 -23.06 -10.84 -27.86
CA THR A 76 -23.22 -10.34 -29.25
C THR A 76 -21.94 -9.72 -29.81
N GLU A 77 -21.05 -9.24 -28.95
CA GLU A 77 -19.83 -8.57 -29.36
C GLU A 77 -18.65 -9.15 -28.57
N VAL A 78 -17.79 -9.90 -29.26
CA VAL A 78 -16.70 -10.67 -28.64
C VAL A 78 -15.33 -10.07 -28.94
N SER A 79 -15.22 -9.23 -29.97
CA SER A 79 -13.96 -8.70 -30.49
C SER A 79 -13.42 -7.47 -29.76
N THR A 80 -14.26 -6.72 -29.05
CA THR A 80 -13.85 -5.48 -28.38
C THR A 80 -13.24 -5.80 -27.02
N LEU A 81 -12.00 -5.35 -26.79
CA LEU A 81 -11.35 -5.46 -25.48
C LEU A 81 -12.13 -4.59 -24.49
N CYS A 82 -12.72 -5.20 -23.46
CA CYS A 82 -13.62 -4.50 -22.55
C CYS A 82 -13.68 -5.16 -21.17
N ILE A 83 -14.10 -4.37 -20.18
CA ILE A 83 -14.54 -4.86 -18.88
C ILE A 83 -16.00 -5.29 -19.00
N SER A 84 -16.29 -6.54 -18.66
CA SER A 84 -17.60 -7.16 -18.81
C SER A 84 -18.40 -7.28 -17.51
N GLN A 85 -17.71 -7.29 -16.38
CA GLN A 85 -18.30 -7.28 -15.04
C GLN A 85 -17.51 -6.33 -14.17
N PHE A 86 -18.22 -5.59 -13.32
CA PHE A 86 -17.63 -4.70 -12.34
C PHE A 86 -18.48 -4.76 -11.07
N ARG A 87 -17.82 -4.98 -9.93
CA ARG A 87 -18.44 -5.06 -8.62
C ARG A 87 -17.62 -4.23 -7.65
N TYR A 88 -18.25 -3.18 -7.14
CA TYR A 88 -17.73 -2.40 -6.03
C TYR A 88 -18.19 -3.00 -4.70
N SER A 89 -17.32 -2.95 -3.70
CA SER A 89 -17.64 -3.33 -2.32
C SER A 89 -16.92 -2.43 -1.33
N ALA A 90 -17.66 -1.97 -0.33
CA ALA A 90 -17.14 -1.22 0.80
C ALA A 90 -17.34 -2.01 2.10
N GLN A 91 -16.40 -1.90 3.04
CA GLN A 91 -16.46 -2.54 4.35
C GLN A 91 -15.96 -1.61 5.45
N ILE A 92 -16.49 -1.80 6.66
CA ILE A 92 -16.09 -1.01 7.83
C ILE A 92 -14.64 -1.37 8.19
N ARG A 93 -13.82 -0.35 8.35
CA ARG A 93 -12.42 -0.44 8.78
C ARG A 93 -12.14 0.53 9.92
N PRO A 94 -11.01 0.37 10.64
CA PRO A 94 -10.59 1.34 11.65
C PRO A 94 -10.71 2.78 11.14
N SER A 95 -11.16 3.68 12.01
CA SER A 95 -11.32 5.11 11.73
C SER A 95 -10.09 5.91 12.15
N SER A 96 -9.32 5.41 13.10
CA SER A 96 -8.08 6.05 13.52
C SER A 96 -7.08 5.02 14.04
N VAL A 97 -5.81 5.38 13.96
CA VAL A 97 -4.70 4.67 14.56
C VAL A 97 -4.00 5.60 15.53
N VAL A 98 -3.76 5.12 16.74
CA VAL A 98 -2.94 5.79 17.75
C VAL A 98 -1.76 4.89 18.07
N THR A 99 -0.55 5.37 17.85
CA THR A 99 0.68 4.63 18.17
C THR A 99 1.39 5.32 19.33
N LYS A 100 1.96 4.52 20.24
CA LYS A 100 2.76 5.04 21.35
C LYS A 100 4.07 4.30 21.51
N ASP A 101 5.12 5.01 21.92
CA ASP A 101 6.39 4.42 22.32
C ASP A 101 7.07 5.22 23.45
N TYR A 102 8.04 4.60 24.10
CA TYR A 102 8.86 5.18 25.16
C TYR A 102 10.33 5.17 24.77
N THR A 103 11.02 6.29 25.04
CA THR A 103 12.48 6.37 24.90
C THR A 103 13.12 6.83 26.21
N PHE A 104 14.01 6.00 26.74
CA PHE A 104 14.73 6.31 27.99
C PHE A 104 15.58 7.59 27.88
N LYS A 105 15.99 7.98 26.66
CA LYS A 105 16.73 9.22 26.41
C LYS A 105 15.88 10.48 26.64
N ARG A 106 14.55 10.37 26.55
CA ARG A 106 13.59 11.48 26.72
C ARG A 106 12.32 10.98 27.43
N PRO A 107 12.36 10.66 28.74
CA PRO A 107 11.26 10.01 29.43
C PRO A 107 9.98 10.86 29.52
N GLY A 108 10.07 12.19 29.43
CA GLY A 108 8.93 13.10 29.42
C GLY A 108 8.32 13.36 28.03
N TRP A 109 8.92 12.81 26.96
CA TRP A 109 8.34 12.93 25.63
C TRP A 109 7.10 12.04 25.52
N ALA A 110 5.97 12.61 25.09
CA ALA A 110 4.70 11.89 25.03
C ALA A 110 4.77 10.62 24.16
N GLY A 111 5.61 10.65 23.10
CA GLY A 111 5.84 9.52 22.22
C GLY A 111 4.56 8.95 21.62
N ARG A 112 3.54 9.79 21.40
CA ARG A 112 2.21 9.42 20.90
C ARG A 112 1.97 10.10 19.56
N PHE A 113 1.62 9.32 18.55
CA PHE A 113 1.19 9.82 17.24
C PHE A 113 -0.19 9.27 16.91
N GLU A 114 -0.95 10.02 16.13
CA GLU A 114 -2.32 9.71 15.78
C GLU A 114 -2.53 9.99 14.30
N GLN A 115 -3.29 9.11 13.65
CA GLN A 115 -3.69 9.25 12.27
C GLN A 115 -5.17 8.91 12.13
N GLU A 116 -5.94 9.81 11.54
CA GLU A 116 -7.30 9.54 11.09
C GLU A 116 -7.28 8.89 9.70
N GLY A 117 -8.18 7.94 9.47
CA GLY A 117 -8.39 7.32 8.17
C GLY A 117 -9.14 8.26 7.20
N GLN A 118 -8.94 8.08 5.90
CA GLN A 118 -9.65 8.83 4.87
C GLN A 118 -10.92 8.09 4.40
N HIS A 119 -11.81 8.78 3.67
CA HIS A 119 -13.02 8.20 3.04
C HIS A 119 -13.93 7.45 4.05
N GLN A 120 -14.42 8.16 5.07
CA GLN A 120 -15.20 7.58 6.17
C GLN A 120 -16.71 7.85 6.06
N ASP A 121 -17.19 8.33 4.92
CA ASP A 121 -18.56 8.84 4.73
C ASP A 121 -19.66 7.83 5.10
N TYR A 122 -19.34 6.53 4.99
CA TYR A 122 -20.28 5.42 5.21
C TYR A 122 -19.99 4.62 6.48
N GLN A 123 -19.17 5.12 7.41
CA GLN A 123 -18.86 4.45 8.67
C GLN A 123 -18.91 5.40 9.87
N ARG A 124 -18.87 4.84 11.09
CA ARG A 124 -18.67 5.61 12.32
C ARG A 124 -17.20 5.88 12.54
N THR A 125 -16.88 7.05 13.08
CA THR A 125 -15.51 7.51 13.38
C THR A 125 -14.98 7.04 14.74
N GLN A 126 -15.60 6.01 15.34
CA GLN A 126 -15.35 5.61 16.74
C GLN A 126 -14.44 4.38 16.90
N TYR A 127 -14.03 3.75 15.80
CA TYR A 127 -13.20 2.54 15.84
C TYR A 127 -11.72 2.89 15.77
N GLU A 128 -11.16 3.24 16.92
CA GLU A 128 -9.72 3.48 17.09
C GLU A 128 -8.96 2.16 17.31
N VAL A 129 -7.80 2.04 16.66
CA VAL A 129 -6.79 1.03 16.97
C VAL A 129 -5.65 1.71 17.72
N TYR A 130 -5.34 1.20 18.91
CA TYR A 130 -4.20 1.65 19.70
C TYR A 130 -3.08 0.60 19.67
N ASP A 131 -1.86 1.03 19.36
CA ASP A 131 -0.70 0.15 19.26
C ASP A 131 0.49 0.63 20.12
N TYR A 132 1.12 -0.32 20.80
CA TYR A 132 2.31 -0.13 21.63
C TYR A 132 3.09 -1.45 21.73
N PRO A 133 4.42 -1.45 21.51
CA PRO A 133 5.28 -0.30 21.21
C PRO A 133 5.27 0.08 19.72
N GLY A 134 5.25 1.39 19.42
CA GLY A 134 5.20 1.93 18.07
C GLY A 134 6.52 1.88 17.27
N ARG A 135 7.63 1.47 17.89
CA ARG A 135 8.97 1.28 17.29
C ARG A 135 9.63 2.55 16.76
N PHE A 136 9.35 3.70 17.36
CA PHE A 136 9.91 4.99 16.96
C PHE A 136 10.53 5.75 18.13
N LYS A 137 11.49 6.63 17.83
CA LYS A 137 12.17 7.48 18.83
C LYS A 137 12.09 8.98 18.52
N GLY A 138 11.34 9.36 17.48
CA GLY A 138 11.24 10.73 16.98
C GLY A 138 10.04 10.94 16.06
N ALA A 139 10.09 12.00 15.24
CA ALA A 139 8.98 12.43 14.38
C ALA A 139 8.54 11.38 13.34
N HIS A 140 9.41 10.43 12.98
CA HIS A 140 9.08 9.32 12.08
C HIS A 140 7.90 8.47 12.55
N GLY A 141 7.55 8.51 13.84
CA GLY A 141 6.36 7.84 14.35
C GLY A 141 5.05 8.33 13.73
N GLN A 142 4.99 9.57 13.21
CA GLN A 142 3.83 10.03 12.45
C GLN A 142 3.68 9.25 11.14
N ASN A 143 4.78 8.96 10.45
CA ASN A 143 4.75 8.18 9.21
C ASN A 143 4.29 6.75 9.48
N PHE A 144 4.77 6.14 10.57
CA PHE A 144 4.31 4.81 10.99
C PHE A 144 2.81 4.77 11.29
N ALA A 145 2.28 5.78 12.01
CA ALA A 145 0.84 5.88 12.24
C ALA A 145 0.06 6.03 10.93
N ARG A 146 0.59 6.81 9.98
CA ARG A 146 0.00 6.99 8.65
C ARG A 146 -0.03 5.69 7.84
N TRP A 147 1.12 5.05 7.65
CA TRP A 147 1.23 3.82 6.89
C TRP A 147 0.44 2.66 7.52
N GLN A 148 0.39 2.57 8.85
CA GLN A 148 -0.47 1.61 9.53
C GLN A 148 -1.96 1.89 9.25
N MET A 149 -2.38 3.15 9.26
CA MET A 149 -3.75 3.54 8.92
C MET A 149 -4.09 3.19 7.46
N ASP A 150 -3.21 3.52 6.52
CA ASP A 150 -3.37 3.20 5.10
C ASP A 150 -3.45 1.68 4.89
N GLY A 151 -2.59 0.91 5.58
CA GLY A 151 -2.62 -0.55 5.56
C GLY A 151 -3.93 -1.14 6.10
N TRP A 152 -4.47 -0.63 7.20
CA TRP A 152 -5.76 -1.06 7.74
C TRP A 152 -6.94 -0.76 6.80
N ARG A 153 -6.82 0.26 5.95
CA ARG A 153 -7.87 0.74 5.04
C ARG A 153 -7.64 0.38 3.57
N ASN A 154 -6.57 -0.34 3.25
CA ASN A 154 -6.23 -0.72 1.87
C ASN A 154 -7.32 -1.50 1.13
N ASN A 155 -8.24 -2.12 1.88
CA ASN A 155 -9.37 -2.86 1.35
C ASN A 155 -10.70 -2.33 1.88
N ALA A 156 -10.74 -1.12 2.46
CA ALA A 156 -11.97 -0.47 2.92
C ALA A 156 -12.96 -0.33 1.75
N GLU A 157 -12.45 0.04 0.57
CA GLU A 157 -13.18 0.09 -0.68
C GLU A 157 -12.41 -0.71 -1.73
N THR A 158 -13.08 -1.66 -2.39
CA THR A 158 -12.46 -2.48 -3.42
C THR A 158 -13.41 -2.67 -4.59
N ALA A 159 -12.84 -2.65 -5.79
CA ALA A 159 -13.52 -3.04 -7.01
C ALA A 159 -12.97 -4.38 -7.52
N ARG A 160 -13.85 -5.22 -8.05
CA ARG A 160 -13.49 -6.46 -8.75
C ARG A 160 -14.17 -6.49 -10.09
N GLY A 161 -13.46 -6.91 -11.13
CA GLY A 161 -14.01 -6.99 -12.47
C GLY A 161 -13.56 -8.21 -13.24
N MET A 162 -14.21 -8.44 -14.38
CA MET A 162 -13.83 -9.47 -15.35
C MET A 162 -13.61 -8.79 -16.70
N SER A 163 -12.42 -8.94 -17.27
CA SER A 163 -12.02 -8.30 -18.53
C SER A 163 -11.50 -9.33 -19.52
N ARG A 164 -11.60 -9.00 -20.82
CA ARG A 164 -10.94 -9.74 -21.90
C ARG A 164 -9.74 -8.98 -22.46
N SER A 165 -9.44 -7.79 -21.93
CA SER A 165 -8.27 -7.04 -22.34
C SER A 165 -7.01 -7.72 -21.82
N PRO A 166 -6.06 -8.09 -22.69
CA PRO A 166 -4.74 -8.52 -22.25
C PRO A 166 -3.92 -7.35 -21.70
N GLU A 167 -4.40 -6.10 -21.86
CA GLU A 167 -3.71 -4.88 -21.47
C GLU A 167 -3.73 -4.59 -19.96
N ILE A 168 -4.45 -5.40 -19.17
CA ILE A 168 -4.53 -5.19 -17.72
C ILE A 168 -3.49 -6.07 -17.04
N TRP A 169 -2.54 -5.44 -16.37
CA TRP A 169 -1.59 -6.09 -15.48
C TRP A 169 -1.79 -5.65 -14.02
N PRO A 170 -1.26 -6.42 -13.05
CA PRO A 170 -1.07 -5.90 -11.71
C PRO A 170 -0.33 -4.55 -11.75
N ASP A 171 -0.68 -3.63 -10.85
CA ASP A 171 -0.03 -2.33 -10.66
C ASP A 171 -0.32 -1.25 -11.74
N ASP A 172 -1.13 -1.57 -12.75
CA ASP A 172 -1.68 -0.56 -13.66
C ASP A 172 -2.81 0.25 -13.00
N GLU A 173 -2.78 1.57 -13.16
CA GLU A 173 -3.93 2.42 -12.82
C GLU A 173 -4.98 2.38 -13.94
N LEU A 174 -6.26 2.23 -13.58
CA LEU A 174 -7.39 2.38 -14.50
C LEU A 174 -8.10 3.70 -14.22
N CYS A 175 -8.35 4.50 -15.27
CA CYS A 175 -9.13 5.73 -15.19
C CYS A 175 -10.64 5.45 -15.17
#